data_AF-A0A7C8EAV1-F1
#
_entry.id   AF-A0A7C8EAV1-F1
#
_cell.length_a   1.000
_cell.length_b   1.000
_cell.length_c   1.000
_cell.angle_alpha   90.00
_cell.angle_beta   90.00
_cell.angle_gamma   90.00
#
_symmetry.space_group_name_H-M   'P 1'
#
loop_
_entity.id
_entity.type
_entity.pdbx_description
1 polymer ?
#
loop_
_entity_poly.entity_id
_entity_poly.type
_entity_poly.pdbx_seq_one_letter_code
_entity_poly.pdbx_strand_id
1 'polypeptide(L)'
;MTSINSKEKAGSGPENIWIISRGKFVDMDLTGICNGTTPQAAMMYQISDLAGYMLSPNPIEVEKRLVGCEIRYQKPLFHRMKEKILSKLPKKSSSPPEEDRNWREVMISPYPKNSPPLTDKALESHFYKIEETLRPYNSIVKRLSTLNVHLIADIVGICEDLGEERTLLNLEGTLDEKIDYMARHINGDVGVVLGSAYIADGLFEMRGFDFGSYDPGRSLRLIRFIQDGKSRGCVLGPDDAVLFWIEDMKLVRYMQLLEQSIQNNSKLKDSFYQCTEGYSKPFRLFFNKQLEIDYSKSSPPEIYEEVFETCQLGDQEKYAVINSLKSLQMGISFNYIPQADSGEQKLYTNLSVMHNVRALEPIKDELPQLYSEINKRAAICEAGGFYLLDSVGGYQDAQ
;
A
#
# COMPACT_ATOMS: atom_id res chain seq x y z
N MET A 1 -57.50 -20.79 11.12
CA MET A 1 -57.46 -19.63 12.04
C MET A 1 -56.73 -20.13 13.27
N THR A 2 -55.51 -19.74 13.62
CA THR A 2 -54.84 -18.44 13.46
C THR A 2 -53.33 -18.67 13.54
N SER A 3 -52.56 -18.00 12.67
CA SER A 3 -51.09 -17.98 12.66
C SER A 3 -50.51 -17.46 13.97
N ILE A 4 -49.39 -18.03 14.42
CA ILE A 4 -48.44 -17.34 15.29
C ILE A 4 -47.12 -17.24 14.55
N ASN A 5 -46.80 -16.00 14.18
CA ASN A 5 -45.59 -15.57 13.51
C ASN A 5 -44.33 -15.92 14.33
N SER A 6 -43.39 -16.56 13.66
CA SER A 6 -41.96 -16.56 13.97
C SER A 6 -41.42 -15.13 13.88
N LYS A 7 -41.13 -14.53 15.04
CA LYS A 7 -40.16 -13.41 15.10
C LYS A 7 -38.77 -14.02 14.97
N GLU A 8 -38.22 -13.98 13.77
CA GLU A 8 -36.78 -14.01 13.56
C GLU A 8 -36.18 -12.82 14.33
N LYS A 9 -35.48 -13.13 15.43
CA LYS A 9 -34.48 -12.24 15.98
C LYS A 9 -33.35 -12.16 14.95
N ALA A 10 -33.27 -11.05 14.23
CA ALA A 10 -32.04 -10.64 13.58
C ALA A 10 -30.96 -10.53 14.67
N GLY A 11 -30.04 -11.49 14.71
CA GLY A 11 -28.89 -11.47 15.59
C GLY A 11 -27.92 -10.39 15.13
N SER A 12 -27.95 -9.25 15.81
CA SER A 12 -26.92 -8.21 15.71
C SER A 12 -25.73 -8.59 16.61
N GLY A 13 -24.85 -9.46 16.11
CA GLY A 13 -23.44 -9.42 16.51
C GLY A 13 -22.70 -8.39 15.64
N PRO A 14 -21.59 -7.80 16.10
CA PRO A 14 -20.74 -7.03 15.21
C PRO A 14 -20.30 -7.94 14.06
N GLU A 15 -20.53 -7.53 12.82
CA GLU A 15 -19.87 -8.17 11.67
C GLU A 15 -18.36 -8.12 11.96
N ASN A 16 -17.68 -9.26 11.86
CA ASN A 16 -16.24 -9.36 12.11
C ASN A 16 -15.49 -8.75 10.92
N ILE A 17 -15.54 -7.43 10.82
CA ILE A 17 -14.93 -6.62 9.76
C ILE A 17 -13.44 -6.40 10.07
N TRP A 18 -12.60 -6.49 9.04
CA TRP A 18 -11.19 -6.14 9.16
C TRP A 18 -10.91 -4.71 8.71
N ILE A 19 -11.63 -4.26 7.68
CA ILE A 19 -11.35 -3.02 6.95
C ILE A 19 -12.62 -2.19 6.84
N ILE A 20 -13.67 -2.72 6.18
CA ILE A 20 -14.88 -1.94 5.87
C ILE A 20 -16.12 -2.84 5.80
N SER A 21 -17.23 -2.39 6.39
CA SER A 21 -18.51 -3.09 6.34
C SER A 21 -19.18 -2.97 4.97
N ARG A 22 -20.30 -3.69 4.79
CA ARG A 22 -21.23 -3.36 3.72
C ARG A 22 -21.83 -1.97 3.94
N GLY A 23 -22.07 -1.26 2.84
CA GLY A 23 -22.68 0.06 2.87
C GLY A 23 -24.17 -0.02 3.18
N LYS A 24 -24.64 0.88 4.04
CA LYS A 24 -26.07 1.04 4.37
C LYS A 24 -26.52 2.42 3.96
N PHE A 25 -27.59 2.51 3.18
CA PHE A 25 -28.21 3.79 2.92
C PHE A 25 -28.72 4.37 4.24
N VAL A 26 -28.43 5.65 4.47
CA VAL A 26 -28.85 6.38 5.66
C VAL A 26 -29.57 7.65 5.26
N ASP A 27 -30.65 7.93 5.96
CA ASP A 27 -31.30 9.23 5.95
C ASP A 27 -30.65 10.07 7.06
N MET A 28 -29.59 10.80 6.69
CA MET A 28 -28.79 11.60 7.61
C MET A 28 -28.84 13.04 7.15
N ASP A 29 -29.10 13.96 8.08
CA ASP A 29 -28.99 15.38 7.82
C ASP A 29 -27.51 15.76 7.71
N LEU A 30 -27.07 16.02 6.48
CA LEU A 30 -25.70 16.41 6.18
C LEU A 30 -25.52 17.93 6.11
N THR A 31 -26.52 18.74 6.47
CA THR A 31 -26.44 20.22 6.42
C THR A 31 -25.34 20.78 7.32
N GLY A 32 -25.02 20.11 8.44
CA GLY A 32 -23.90 20.49 9.31
C GLY A 32 -22.51 20.07 8.80
N ILE A 33 -22.46 19.19 7.79
CA ILE A 33 -21.22 18.63 7.21
C ILE A 33 -20.95 19.24 5.82
N CYS A 34 -22.01 19.54 5.06
CA CYS A 34 -21.95 20.01 3.69
C CYS A 34 -22.39 21.48 3.61
N ASN A 35 -21.48 22.35 3.18
CA ASN A 35 -21.86 23.71 2.79
C ASN A 35 -22.56 23.65 1.41
N GLY A 36 -23.78 24.20 1.29
CA GLY A 36 -24.50 24.35 0.02
C GLY A 36 -25.64 23.35 -0.19
N THR A 37 -25.73 22.76 -1.39
CA THR A 37 -26.84 21.90 -1.83
C THR A 37 -26.96 20.64 -0.96
N THR A 38 -28.18 20.33 -0.52
CA THR A 38 -28.49 19.14 0.29
C THR A 38 -28.15 17.86 -0.49
N PRO A 39 -27.37 16.91 0.08
CA PRO A 39 -27.04 15.66 -0.60
C PRO A 39 -28.28 14.83 -0.92
N GLN A 40 -28.30 14.19 -2.10
CA GLN A 40 -29.46 13.41 -2.57
C GLN A 40 -29.64 12.07 -1.85
N ALA A 41 -28.54 11.41 -1.49
CA ALA A 41 -28.52 10.15 -0.76
C ALA A 41 -27.14 9.96 -0.11
N ALA A 42 -27.13 9.43 1.10
CA ALA A 42 -25.92 9.10 1.84
C ALA A 42 -25.84 7.59 2.10
N MET A 43 -24.62 7.06 2.02
CA MET A 43 -24.29 5.69 2.36
C MET A 43 -23.27 5.71 3.48
N MET A 44 -23.54 4.93 4.52
CA MET A 44 -22.66 4.78 5.68
C MET A 44 -21.99 3.41 5.66
N TYR A 45 -20.72 3.39 5.99
CA TYR A 45 -19.94 2.19 6.27
C TYR A 45 -19.36 2.30 7.68
N GLN A 46 -19.20 1.17 8.35
CA GLN A 46 -18.25 1.07 9.45
C GLN A 46 -16.89 0.71 8.88
N ILE A 47 -15.84 1.38 9.36
CA ILE A 47 -14.46 1.10 8.97
C ILE A 47 -13.62 0.86 10.21
N SER A 48 -12.61 0.01 10.11
CA SER A 48 -11.66 -0.19 11.21
C SER A 48 -10.68 0.97 11.33
N ASP A 49 -9.91 1.02 12.43
CA ASP A 49 -8.83 1.99 12.60
C ASP A 49 -7.76 1.84 11.51
N LEU A 50 -7.54 0.61 11.02
CA LEU A 50 -6.62 0.35 9.91
C LEU A 50 -7.13 0.97 8.59
N ALA A 51 -8.41 0.82 8.30
CA ALA A 51 -9.01 1.50 7.15
C ALA A 51 -8.99 3.03 7.32
N GLY A 52 -9.20 3.53 8.54
CA GLY A 52 -9.03 4.94 8.88
C GLY A 52 -7.62 5.45 8.56
N TYR A 53 -6.59 4.71 8.96
CA TYR A 53 -5.19 4.99 8.63
C TYR A 53 -4.95 5.01 7.11
N MET A 54 -5.44 4.00 6.38
CA MET A 54 -5.25 3.91 4.92
C MET A 54 -5.97 5.00 4.13
N LEU A 55 -7.11 5.50 4.64
CA LEU A 55 -7.91 6.56 4.00
C LEU A 55 -7.48 7.97 4.43
N SER A 56 -6.75 8.09 5.54
CA SER A 56 -6.32 9.37 6.09
C SER A 56 -5.38 10.10 5.12
N PRO A 57 -5.64 11.39 4.82
CA PRO A 57 -4.72 12.22 4.04
C PRO A 57 -3.58 12.79 4.90
N ASN A 58 -3.53 12.45 6.19
CA ASN A 58 -2.56 13.02 7.12
C ASN A 58 -1.19 12.39 6.93
N PRO A 59 -0.10 13.16 7.15
CA PRO A 59 1.24 12.65 7.10
C PRO A 59 1.48 11.50 8.09
N ILE A 60 2.31 10.55 7.69
CA ILE A 60 2.75 9.44 8.52
C ILE A 60 4.27 9.45 8.61
N GLU A 61 4.82 8.98 9.72
CA GLU A 61 6.26 8.78 9.88
C GLU A 61 6.58 7.30 9.75
N VAL A 62 7.61 6.98 8.98
CA VAL A 62 8.14 5.61 8.86
C VAL A 62 9.65 5.59 9.04
N GLU A 63 10.14 4.54 9.68
CA GLU A 63 11.57 4.33 9.81
C GLU A 63 12.16 3.80 8.49
N LYS A 64 13.24 4.43 8.04
CA LYS A 64 14.09 3.97 6.94
C LYS A 64 15.55 4.09 7.31
N ARG A 65 16.40 3.29 6.67
CA ARG A 65 17.84 3.35 6.92
C ARG A 65 18.48 4.43 6.07
N LEU A 66 19.23 5.36 6.67
CA LEU A 66 19.99 6.36 5.93
C LEU A 66 21.28 5.74 5.40
N VAL A 67 21.38 5.49 4.10
CA VAL A 67 22.51 4.76 3.47
C VAL A 67 23.46 5.66 2.70
N GLY A 68 23.09 6.91 2.45
CA GLY A 68 23.92 7.81 1.65
C GLY A 68 23.39 9.23 1.56
N CYS A 69 23.95 10.00 0.63
CA CYS A 69 23.47 11.34 0.30
C CYS A 69 23.75 11.74 -1.15
N GLU A 70 22.98 12.70 -1.65
CA GLU A 70 23.20 13.45 -2.88
C GLU A 70 23.65 14.87 -2.51
N ILE A 71 24.87 15.23 -2.93
CA ILE A 71 25.37 16.62 -2.86
C ILE A 71 24.93 17.33 -4.14
N ARG A 72 24.26 18.47 -3.99
CA ARG A 72 23.85 19.33 -5.10
C ARG A 72 24.72 20.57 -5.11
N TYR A 73 25.44 20.80 -6.19
CA TYR A 73 26.33 21.95 -6.35
C TYR A 73 25.58 23.17 -6.90
N GLN A 74 26.06 24.37 -6.58
CA GLN A 74 25.51 25.61 -7.12
C GLN A 74 25.72 25.67 -8.64
N LYS A 75 24.64 25.88 -9.40
CA LYS A 75 24.74 26.13 -10.85
C LYS A 75 25.37 27.50 -11.11
N PRO A 76 26.39 27.63 -11.99
CA PRO A 76 26.93 28.92 -12.40
C PRO A 76 25.85 29.82 -13.03
N LEU A 77 25.92 31.13 -12.77
CA LEU A 77 24.96 32.14 -13.24
C LEU A 77 24.71 32.10 -14.77
N PHE A 78 25.72 31.72 -15.54
CA PHE A 78 25.65 31.62 -17.01
C PHE A 78 24.70 30.49 -17.47
N HIS A 79 24.57 29.40 -16.70
CA HIS A 79 23.68 28.28 -17.04
C HIS A 79 22.20 28.63 -16.82
N ARG A 80 21.89 29.40 -15.75
CA ARG A 80 20.53 29.93 -15.51
C ARG A 80 20.05 30.86 -16.62
N MET A 81 20.97 31.60 -17.25
CA MET A 81 20.65 32.44 -18.42
C MET A 81 20.43 31.59 -19.69
N LYS A 82 21.25 30.55 -19.91
CA LYS A 82 21.12 29.64 -21.07
C LYS A 82 19.79 28.87 -21.06
N GLU A 83 19.34 28.37 -19.91
CA GLU A 83 18.03 27.69 -19.76
C GLU A 83 16.86 28.63 -20.09
N LYS A 84 16.91 29.90 -19.68
CA LYS A 84 15.88 30.91 -20.04
C LYS A 84 15.85 31.21 -21.54
N ILE A 85 16.99 31.19 -22.23
CA ILE A 85 17.08 31.40 -23.68
C ILE A 85 16.60 30.15 -24.44
N LEU A 86 16.99 28.95 -23.99
CA LEU A 86 16.58 27.68 -24.59
C LEU A 86 15.10 27.34 -24.36
N SER A 87 14.50 27.81 -23.26
CA SER A 87 13.06 27.64 -22.99
C SER A 87 12.14 28.36 -23.98
N LYS A 88 12.69 29.25 -24.82
CA LYS A 88 11.97 29.98 -25.88
C LYS A 88 12.14 29.38 -27.28
N LEU A 89 12.85 28.26 -27.41
CA LEU A 89 13.01 27.52 -28.67
C LEU A 89 12.10 26.28 -28.69
N PRO A 90 11.53 25.91 -29.85
CA PRO A 90 10.61 24.78 -29.95
C PRO A 90 11.34 23.46 -29.65
N LYS A 91 10.87 22.75 -28.61
CA LYS A 91 11.43 21.48 -28.14
C LYS A 91 11.21 20.37 -29.18
N LYS A 92 12.27 19.89 -29.82
CA LYS A 92 12.32 18.52 -30.34
C LYS A 92 12.62 17.59 -29.17
N SER A 93 11.88 16.48 -29.07
CA SER A 93 12.12 15.45 -28.06
C SER A 93 13.49 14.82 -28.29
N SER A 94 14.42 15.14 -27.40
CA SER A 94 15.62 14.35 -27.17
C SER A 94 15.74 14.16 -25.67
N SER A 95 16.12 12.96 -25.28
CA SER A 95 16.54 12.55 -23.95
C SER A 95 17.36 13.65 -23.25
N PRO A 96 17.29 13.77 -21.91
CA PRO A 96 18.06 14.80 -21.21
C PRO A 96 19.55 14.65 -21.56
N PRO A 97 20.24 15.74 -21.95
CA PRO A 97 21.64 15.68 -22.34
C PRO A 97 22.52 15.26 -21.14
N GLU A 98 23.59 14.53 -21.41
CA GLU A 98 24.56 14.01 -20.42
C GLU A 98 25.22 15.07 -19.51
N GLU A 99 24.99 16.37 -19.74
CA GLU A 99 25.54 17.50 -18.97
C GLU A 99 24.94 17.64 -17.55
N ASP A 100 23.83 16.98 -17.20
CA ASP A 100 23.22 17.08 -15.87
C ASP A 100 23.98 16.32 -14.76
N ARG A 101 24.95 15.46 -15.12
CA ARG A 101 25.77 14.70 -14.15
C ARG A 101 26.79 15.56 -13.39
N ASN A 102 27.13 16.75 -13.90
CA ASN A 102 28.25 17.53 -13.33
C ASN A 102 27.88 18.34 -12.08
N TRP A 103 26.60 18.38 -11.69
CA TRP A 103 26.10 19.20 -10.58
C TRP A 103 25.60 18.38 -9.40
N ARG A 104 25.73 17.05 -9.47
CA ARG A 104 25.26 16.12 -8.45
C ARG A 104 26.34 15.06 -8.18
N GLU A 105 26.70 14.91 -6.92
CA GLU A 105 27.56 13.82 -6.45
C GLU A 105 26.72 12.93 -5.54
N VAL A 106 26.52 11.67 -5.94
CA VAL A 106 25.78 10.68 -5.16
C VAL A 106 26.77 9.74 -4.50
N MET A 107 26.66 9.59 -3.18
CA MET A 107 27.48 8.67 -2.40
C MET A 107 26.59 7.72 -1.63
N ILE A 108 26.88 6.42 -1.75
CA ILE A 108 26.15 5.35 -1.07
C ILE A 108 27.16 4.50 -0.32
N SER A 109 26.86 4.26 0.95
CA SER A 109 27.66 3.43 1.83
C SER A 109 27.53 1.97 1.38
N PRO A 110 28.63 1.24 1.14
CA PRO A 110 28.57 -0.16 0.72
C PRO A 110 28.26 -1.12 1.89
N TYR A 111 27.47 -0.68 2.88
CA TYR A 111 27.23 -1.43 4.11
C TYR A 111 26.67 -2.83 3.79
N PRO A 112 27.17 -3.91 4.42
CA PRO A 112 26.67 -5.25 4.16
C PRO A 112 25.18 -5.35 4.48
N LYS A 113 24.43 -5.97 3.58
CA LYS A 113 22.99 -6.25 3.72
C LYS A 113 22.77 -6.94 5.08
N ASN A 114 21.85 -6.36 5.87
CA ASN A 114 21.26 -6.83 7.12
C ASN A 114 22.04 -7.91 7.89
N SER A 115 22.73 -7.51 8.96
CA SER A 115 23.10 -8.49 9.99
C SER A 115 21.82 -9.09 10.58
N PRO A 116 21.72 -10.42 10.71
CA PRO A 116 20.54 -11.02 11.32
C PRO A 116 20.36 -10.46 12.73
N PRO A 117 19.11 -10.21 13.17
CA PRO A 117 18.85 -9.76 14.53
C PRO A 117 19.47 -10.76 15.49
N LEU A 118 20.27 -10.26 16.42
CA LEU A 118 20.95 -11.09 17.41
C LEU A 118 19.98 -11.38 18.55
N THR A 119 19.77 -12.66 18.85
CA THR A 119 18.88 -13.09 19.94
C THR A 119 19.34 -12.54 21.30
N ASP A 120 20.64 -12.31 21.46
CA ASP A 120 21.24 -11.68 22.64
C ASP A 120 21.27 -10.15 22.49
N LYS A 121 20.37 -9.47 23.21
CA LYS A 121 20.28 -8.00 23.24
C LYS A 121 21.55 -7.32 23.76
N ALA A 122 22.32 -7.96 24.63
CA ALA A 122 23.57 -7.39 25.13
C ALA A 122 24.66 -7.46 24.06
N LEU A 123 24.71 -8.55 23.31
CA LEU A 123 25.58 -8.69 22.14
C LEU A 123 25.17 -7.71 21.03
N GLU A 124 23.88 -7.60 20.73
CA GLU A 124 23.33 -6.63 19.79
C GLU A 124 23.73 -5.19 20.18
N SER A 125 23.50 -4.81 21.43
CA SER A 125 23.93 -3.52 21.98
C SER A 125 25.44 -3.30 21.89
N HIS A 126 26.24 -4.37 22.00
CA HIS A 126 27.69 -4.29 21.85
C HIS A 126 28.09 -4.01 20.40
N PHE A 127 27.48 -4.69 19.43
CA PHE A 127 27.70 -4.39 18.01
C PHE A 127 27.27 -2.97 17.65
N TYR A 128 26.13 -2.50 18.15
CA TYR A 128 25.73 -1.11 17.99
C TYR A 128 26.81 -0.14 18.50
N LYS A 129 27.39 -0.37 19.68
CA LYS A 129 28.49 0.46 20.21
C LYS A 129 29.73 0.44 19.33
N ILE A 130 30.08 -0.71 18.75
CA ILE A 130 31.18 -0.81 17.79
C ILE A 130 30.88 0.02 16.55
N GLU A 131 29.68 -0.12 15.98
CA GLU A 131 29.24 0.65 14.81
C GLU A 131 29.26 2.16 15.08
N GLU A 132 28.77 2.61 16.23
CA GLU A 132 28.84 4.01 16.65
C GLU A 132 30.28 4.53 16.71
N THR A 133 31.18 3.71 17.26
CA THR A 133 32.61 4.06 17.39
C THR A 133 33.29 4.14 16.02
N LEU A 134 32.87 3.31 15.06
CA LEU A 134 33.40 3.27 13.71
C LEU A 134 32.78 4.31 12.77
N ARG A 135 31.61 4.89 13.12
CA ARG A 135 30.85 5.85 12.29
C ARG A 135 31.70 7.03 11.78
N PRO A 136 32.59 7.68 12.57
CA PRO A 136 33.44 8.77 12.07
C PRO A 136 34.42 8.34 10.96
N TYR A 137 34.72 7.05 10.84
CA TYR A 137 35.62 6.51 9.82
C TYR A 137 34.92 6.22 8.48
N ASN A 138 33.58 6.38 8.41
CA ASN A 138 32.79 6.21 7.20
C ASN A 138 33.30 7.14 6.08
N SER A 139 33.45 6.60 4.86
CA SER A 139 33.97 7.33 3.70
C SER A 139 33.11 8.53 3.31
N ILE A 140 31.79 8.44 3.47
CA ILE A 140 30.85 9.53 3.22
C ILE A 140 31.08 10.65 4.23
N VAL A 141 31.22 10.32 5.51
CA VAL A 141 31.47 11.32 6.57
C VAL A 141 32.79 12.04 6.34
N LYS A 142 33.85 11.31 5.97
CA LYS A 142 35.14 11.90 5.60
C LYS A 142 35.06 12.78 4.36
N ARG A 143 34.26 12.39 3.36
CA ARG A 143 34.08 13.19 2.16
C ARG A 143 33.35 14.49 2.48
N LEU A 144 32.23 14.40 3.22
CA LEU A 144 31.42 15.56 3.61
C LEU A 144 32.24 16.60 4.39
N SER A 145 33.12 16.18 5.31
CA SER A 145 33.96 17.10 6.10
C SER A 145 35.04 17.82 5.29
N THR A 146 35.33 17.38 4.06
CA THR A 146 36.31 18.01 3.16
C THR A 146 35.67 18.92 2.11
N LEU A 147 34.34 19.03 2.10
CA LEU A 147 33.64 19.82 1.09
C LEU A 147 33.80 21.32 1.32
N ASN A 148 33.95 22.05 0.23
CA ASN A 148 33.81 23.50 0.24
C ASN A 148 32.32 23.86 0.22
N VAL A 149 31.76 24.14 1.40
CA VAL A 149 30.33 24.48 1.60
C VAL A 149 29.85 25.63 0.73
N HIS A 150 30.73 26.55 0.32
CA HIS A 150 30.36 27.69 -0.54
C HIS A 150 30.00 27.28 -1.97
N LEU A 151 30.40 26.10 -2.42
CA LEU A 151 30.07 25.58 -3.75
C LEU A 151 28.80 24.72 -3.75
N ILE A 152 28.27 24.42 -2.57
CA ILE A 152 27.13 23.52 -2.38
C ILE A 152 25.85 24.35 -2.31
N ALA A 153 24.84 23.87 -3.02
CA ALA A 153 23.48 24.39 -2.93
C ALA A 153 22.68 23.61 -1.88
N ASP A 154 22.86 22.29 -1.81
CA ASP A 154 22.10 21.44 -0.90
C ASP A 154 22.77 20.08 -0.66
N ILE A 155 22.39 19.42 0.43
CA ILE A 155 22.71 18.02 0.75
C ILE A 155 21.39 17.30 1.06
N VAL A 156 21.14 16.21 0.37
CA VAL A 156 19.90 15.43 0.50
C VAL A 156 20.28 14.02 0.94
N GLY A 157 19.65 13.50 1.99
CA GLY A 157 19.86 12.12 2.44
C GLY A 157 19.31 11.12 1.42
N ILE A 158 19.89 9.92 1.38
CA ILE A 158 19.38 8.78 0.61
C ILE A 158 19.06 7.69 1.62
N CYS A 159 17.77 7.37 1.73
CA CYS A 159 17.28 6.30 2.57
C CYS A 159 16.99 5.07 1.73
N GLU A 160 17.23 3.89 2.28
CA GLU A 160 16.91 2.60 1.70
C GLU A 160 16.02 1.85 2.67
N ASP A 161 15.05 1.10 2.15
CA ASP A 161 14.26 0.17 2.95
C ASP A 161 14.57 -1.29 2.64
N LEU A 162 13.89 -2.20 3.33
CA LEU A 162 14.12 -3.64 3.22
C LEU A 162 13.73 -4.22 1.85
N GLY A 163 13.00 -3.46 1.01
CA GLY A 163 12.74 -3.79 -0.38
C GLY A 163 13.79 -3.23 -1.34
N GLU A 164 14.91 -2.71 -0.82
CA GLU A 164 16.01 -2.07 -1.57
C GLU A 164 15.57 -0.84 -2.38
N GLU A 165 14.42 -0.26 -2.03
CA GLU A 165 13.95 0.96 -2.67
C GLU A 165 14.60 2.18 -2.03
N ARG A 166 15.20 3.01 -2.88
CA ARG A 166 15.89 4.23 -2.45
C ARG A 166 14.98 5.44 -2.58
N THR A 167 14.92 6.22 -1.52
CA THR A 167 14.15 7.47 -1.45
C THR A 167 15.01 8.61 -0.94
N LEU A 168 14.74 9.82 -1.44
CA LEU A 168 15.44 11.02 -1.01
C LEU A 168 14.83 11.54 0.29
N LEU A 169 15.68 11.86 1.26
CA LEU A 169 15.32 12.51 2.51
C LEU A 169 15.76 13.97 2.45
N ASN A 170 14.79 14.88 2.42
CA ASN A 170 15.06 16.31 2.52
C ASN A 170 15.50 16.62 3.95
N LEU A 171 16.76 17.03 4.11
CA LEU A 171 17.29 17.45 5.40
C LEU A 171 16.96 18.93 5.63
N GLU A 172 16.55 19.27 6.85
CA GLU A 172 16.33 20.66 7.26
C GLU A 172 17.60 21.31 7.81
N GLY A 173 17.62 22.64 7.88
CA GLY A 173 18.74 23.41 8.42
C GLY A 173 19.79 23.86 7.41
N THR A 174 20.85 24.47 7.94
CA THR A 174 22.05 24.93 7.24
C THR A 174 22.88 23.76 6.72
N LEU A 175 23.82 24.02 5.80
CA LEU A 175 24.69 22.96 5.27
C LEU A 175 25.50 22.27 6.37
N ASP A 176 25.99 23.00 7.36
CA ASP A 176 26.74 22.42 8.48
C ASP A 176 25.85 21.50 9.32
N GLU A 177 24.60 21.90 9.61
CA GLU A 177 23.63 21.06 10.31
C GLU A 177 23.29 19.79 9.52
N LYS A 178 23.20 19.88 8.19
CA LYS A 178 22.98 18.71 7.32
C LYS A 178 24.18 17.77 7.30
N ILE A 179 25.41 18.30 7.26
CA ILE A 179 26.64 17.51 7.36
C ILE A 179 26.70 16.77 8.70
N ASP A 180 26.41 17.47 9.80
CA ASP A 180 26.37 16.88 11.12
C ASP A 180 25.27 15.82 11.26
N TYR A 181 24.10 16.07 10.66
CA TYR A 181 23.02 15.09 10.62
C TYR A 181 23.47 13.81 9.91
N MET A 182 24.08 13.94 8.73
CA MET A 182 24.64 12.80 7.99
C MET A 182 25.69 12.06 8.82
N ALA A 183 26.61 12.78 9.46
CA ALA A 183 27.66 12.18 10.30
C ALA A 183 27.09 11.39 11.49
N ARG A 184 25.99 11.87 12.08
CA ARG A 184 25.34 11.23 13.22
C ARG A 184 24.49 10.01 12.84
N HIS A 185 23.81 10.05 11.70
CA HIS A 185 22.77 9.07 11.37
C HIS A 185 23.10 8.14 10.20
N ILE A 186 24.22 8.33 9.49
CA ILE A 186 24.59 7.43 8.39
C ILE A 186 24.68 5.97 8.86
N ASN A 187 24.13 5.08 8.06
CA ASN A 187 23.89 3.65 8.32
C ASN A 187 22.93 3.35 9.49
N GLY A 188 22.30 4.35 10.10
CA GLY A 188 21.27 4.17 11.13
C GLY A 188 19.85 4.36 10.59
N ASP A 189 18.87 4.00 11.41
CA ASP A 189 17.46 4.22 11.13
C ASP A 189 17.06 5.66 11.45
N VAL A 190 16.26 6.25 10.56
CA VAL A 190 15.77 7.63 10.64
C VAL A 190 14.28 7.69 10.29
N GLY A 191 13.56 8.58 10.95
CA GLY A 191 12.17 8.89 10.64
C GLY A 191 12.05 9.62 9.31
N VAL A 192 11.16 9.14 8.44
CA VAL A 192 10.82 9.74 7.15
C VAL A 192 9.33 10.02 7.12
N VAL A 193 8.98 11.29 6.93
CA VAL A 193 7.58 11.71 6.82
C VAL A 193 7.08 11.52 5.39
N LEU A 194 6.03 10.71 5.22
CA LEU A 194 5.28 10.56 3.99
C LEU A 194 4.00 11.39 4.06
N GLY A 195 3.50 11.86 2.92
CA GLY A 195 2.31 12.71 2.88
C GLY A 195 1.04 12.00 3.35
N SER A 196 0.93 10.69 3.12
CA SER A 196 -0.12 9.82 3.66
C SER A 196 0.29 8.35 3.57
N ALA A 197 -0.54 7.45 4.11
CA ALA A 197 -0.37 6.01 3.92
C ALA A 197 -0.49 5.58 2.45
N TYR A 198 -1.32 6.27 1.66
CA TYR A 198 -1.42 6.07 0.22
C TYR A 198 -0.26 6.78 -0.50
N ILE A 199 0.58 6.03 -1.20
CA ILE A 199 1.73 6.58 -1.93
C ILE A 199 1.32 6.93 -3.36
N ALA A 200 1.01 5.92 -4.16
CA ALA A 200 0.61 6.07 -5.56
C ALA A 200 0.06 4.75 -6.11
N ASP A 201 -0.83 4.81 -7.11
CA ASP A 201 -1.24 3.67 -7.96
C ASP A 201 -1.68 2.38 -7.25
N GLY A 202 -2.19 2.49 -6.02
CA GLY A 202 -2.65 1.36 -5.23
C GLY A 202 -1.61 0.84 -4.24
N LEU A 203 -0.47 1.52 -4.09
CA LEU A 203 0.54 1.22 -3.08
C LEU A 203 0.24 1.96 -1.78
N PHE A 204 0.21 1.22 -0.69
CA PHE A 204 0.04 1.71 0.67
C PHE A 204 1.25 1.33 1.52
N GLU A 205 1.75 2.31 2.28
CA GLU A 205 2.73 2.11 3.33
C GLU A 205 2.04 1.62 4.60
N MET A 206 2.49 0.48 5.14
CA MET A 206 1.84 -0.15 6.29
C MET A 206 2.66 -0.02 7.58
N ARG A 207 3.94 0.39 7.48
CA ARG A 207 4.83 0.54 8.65
C ARG A 207 4.43 1.68 9.60
N GLY A 208 3.68 2.67 9.11
CA GLY A 208 3.21 3.80 9.92
C GLY A 208 2.00 3.47 10.79
N PHE A 209 1.40 2.28 10.66
CA PHE A 209 0.28 1.83 11.48
C PHE A 209 0.76 0.91 12.61
N ASP A 210 0.27 1.15 13.82
CA ASP A 210 0.52 0.27 14.95
C ASP A 210 -0.44 -0.93 14.95
N PHE A 211 -0.02 -2.02 14.31
CA PHE A 211 -0.79 -3.26 14.28
C PHE A 211 -0.99 -3.88 15.67
N GLY A 212 -0.08 -3.63 16.63
CA GLY A 212 -0.18 -4.19 17.98
C GLY A 212 -1.31 -3.59 18.82
N SER A 213 -1.78 -2.38 18.46
CA SER A 213 -2.94 -1.75 19.08
C SER A 213 -4.24 -1.90 18.28
N TYR A 214 -4.21 -2.68 17.19
CA TYR A 214 -5.40 -2.96 16.39
C TYR A 214 -6.48 -3.66 17.22
N ASP A 215 -7.67 -3.08 17.25
CA ASP A 215 -8.83 -3.60 17.97
C ASP A 215 -10.02 -3.73 17.02
N PRO A 216 -10.48 -4.96 16.70
CA PRO A 216 -11.61 -5.17 15.80
C PRO A 216 -12.94 -4.66 16.38
N GLY A 217 -13.01 -4.37 17.69
CA GLY A 217 -14.16 -3.74 18.32
C GLY A 217 -14.24 -2.23 18.10
N ARG A 218 -13.14 -1.58 17.71
CA ARG A 218 -13.11 -0.15 17.37
C ARG A 218 -13.49 0.06 15.92
N SER A 219 -14.45 0.95 15.71
CA SER A 219 -14.87 1.33 14.37
C SER A 219 -15.13 2.82 14.28
N LEU A 220 -14.75 3.38 13.13
CA LEU A 220 -15.11 4.72 12.69
C LEU A 220 -16.27 4.63 11.69
N ARG A 221 -16.91 5.76 11.41
CA ARG A 221 -17.97 5.83 10.40
C ARG A 221 -17.46 6.55 9.16
N LEU A 222 -17.56 5.91 8.02
CA LEU A 222 -17.36 6.53 6.72
C LEU A 222 -18.72 6.87 6.13
N ILE A 223 -18.95 8.15 5.83
CA ILE A 223 -20.14 8.61 5.10
C ILE A 223 -19.75 8.99 3.69
N ARG A 224 -20.37 8.35 2.70
CA ARG A 224 -20.27 8.67 1.28
C ARG A 224 -21.57 9.26 0.79
N PHE A 225 -21.50 10.30 -0.03
CA PHE A 225 -22.70 10.95 -0.58
C PHE A 225 -22.40 11.62 -1.92
N ILE A 226 -23.44 12.05 -2.62
CA ILE A 226 -23.33 12.79 -3.88
C ILE A 226 -23.66 14.26 -3.63
N GLN A 227 -22.75 15.14 -4.02
CA GLN A 227 -22.92 16.59 -3.98
C GLN A 227 -22.47 17.18 -5.32
N ASP A 228 -23.32 18.00 -5.94
CA ASP A 228 -23.07 18.63 -7.24
C ASP A 228 -22.60 17.64 -8.33
N GLY A 229 -23.19 16.44 -8.35
CA GLY A 229 -22.86 15.37 -9.29
C GLY A 229 -21.53 14.64 -9.02
N LYS A 230 -20.81 15.00 -7.95
CA LYS A 230 -19.56 14.34 -7.53
C LYS A 230 -19.79 13.49 -6.29
N SER A 231 -19.25 12.27 -6.30
CA SER A 231 -19.21 11.45 -5.09
C SER A 231 -18.13 11.98 -4.16
N ARG A 232 -18.49 12.23 -2.91
CA ARG A 232 -17.60 12.67 -1.83
C ARG A 232 -17.75 11.72 -0.65
N GLY A 233 -16.77 11.72 0.24
CA GLY A 233 -16.90 11.03 1.51
C GLY A 233 -16.15 11.73 2.63
N CYS A 234 -16.52 11.42 3.87
CA CYS A 234 -15.83 11.88 5.06
C CYS A 234 -15.83 10.78 6.12
N VAL A 235 -14.79 10.76 6.95
CA VAL A 235 -14.71 9.86 8.11
C VAL A 235 -15.08 10.67 9.35
N LEU A 236 -16.01 10.12 10.13
CA LEU A 236 -16.50 10.69 11.37
C LEU A 236 -15.90 9.96 12.57
N GLY A 237 -15.54 10.73 13.59
CA GLY A 237 -15.09 10.24 14.88
C GLY A 237 -16.24 9.71 15.75
N PRO A 238 -15.91 9.27 16.98
CA PRO A 238 -16.90 8.83 17.97
C PRO A 238 -17.88 9.92 18.39
N ASP A 239 -17.50 11.19 18.25
CA ASP A 239 -18.26 12.40 18.62
C ASP A 239 -19.01 13.03 17.44
N ASP A 240 -19.16 12.31 16.32
CA ASP A 240 -19.74 12.81 15.06
C ASP A 240 -18.92 13.93 14.37
N ALA A 241 -17.75 14.30 14.89
CA ALA A 241 -16.90 15.28 14.24
C ALA A 241 -16.23 14.68 12.98
N VAL A 242 -16.11 15.49 11.93
CA VAL A 242 -15.36 15.10 10.72
C VAL A 242 -13.88 15.04 11.06
N LEU A 243 -13.30 13.84 11.00
CA LEU A 243 -11.86 13.63 11.16
C LEU A 243 -11.11 14.07 9.90
N PHE A 244 -11.59 13.65 8.73
CA PHE A 244 -11.03 14.04 7.44
C PHE A 244 -12.00 13.77 6.28
N TRP A 245 -11.73 14.44 5.16
CA TRP A 245 -12.43 14.28 3.91
C TRP A 245 -11.71 13.30 2.99
N ILE A 246 -12.47 12.56 2.19
CA ILE A 246 -11.97 11.66 1.16
C ILE A 246 -12.34 12.25 -0.20
N GLU A 247 -11.30 12.64 -0.95
CA GLU A 247 -11.46 13.22 -2.28
C GLU A 247 -11.52 12.15 -3.37
N ASP A 248 -10.70 11.10 -3.26
CA ASP A 248 -10.66 9.99 -4.21
C ASP A 248 -11.43 8.76 -3.71
N MET A 249 -12.63 8.56 -4.25
CA MET A 249 -13.48 7.41 -3.94
C MET A 249 -12.89 6.07 -4.39
N LYS A 250 -11.84 6.07 -5.22
CA LYS A 250 -11.07 4.86 -5.54
C LYS A 250 -10.47 4.22 -4.28
N LEU A 251 -10.11 5.01 -3.27
CA LEU A 251 -9.56 4.51 -2.01
C LEU A 251 -10.60 3.67 -1.25
N VAL A 252 -11.87 4.11 -1.23
CA VAL A 252 -12.96 3.34 -0.62
C VAL A 252 -13.16 2.00 -1.35
N ARG A 253 -13.01 1.98 -2.68
CA ARG A 253 -13.06 0.73 -3.46
C ARG A 253 -11.90 -0.20 -3.11
N TYR A 254 -10.70 0.32 -2.86
CA TYR A 254 -9.58 -0.48 -2.37
C TYR A 254 -9.88 -1.09 -1.00
N MET A 255 -10.51 -0.34 -0.08
CA MET A 255 -10.93 -0.89 1.22
C MET A 255 -11.89 -2.07 1.05
N GLN A 256 -12.88 -1.92 0.16
CA GLN A 256 -13.85 -2.98 -0.11
C GLN A 256 -13.19 -4.22 -0.71
N LEU A 257 -12.26 -4.03 -1.65
CA LEU A 257 -11.50 -5.12 -2.25
C LEU A 257 -10.62 -5.84 -1.21
N LEU A 258 -9.99 -5.09 -0.30
CA LEU A 258 -9.18 -5.66 0.76
C LEU A 258 -10.01 -6.47 1.76
N GLU A 259 -11.15 -5.94 2.20
CA GLU A 259 -12.09 -6.67 3.05
C GLU A 259 -12.47 -8.00 2.38
N GLN A 260 -12.89 -7.96 1.12
CA GLN A 260 -13.25 -9.18 0.38
C GLN A 260 -12.06 -10.14 0.28
N SER A 261 -10.86 -9.63 0.03
CA SER A 261 -9.65 -10.44 -0.04
C SER A 261 -9.36 -11.15 1.29
N ILE A 262 -9.42 -10.43 2.41
CA ILE A 262 -9.16 -10.97 3.75
C ILE A 262 -10.21 -12.01 4.13
N GLN A 263 -11.48 -11.78 3.80
CA GLN A 263 -12.55 -12.71 4.15
C GLN A 263 -12.49 -14.01 3.33
N ASN A 264 -11.97 -13.98 2.10
CA ASN A 264 -11.94 -15.15 1.21
C ASN A 264 -10.56 -15.83 1.12
N ASN A 265 -9.49 -15.19 1.59
CA ASN A 265 -8.14 -15.76 1.59
C ASN A 265 -7.64 -15.94 3.04
N SER A 266 -7.67 -17.19 3.52
CA SER A 266 -7.20 -17.53 4.87
C SER A 266 -5.73 -17.19 5.08
N LYS A 267 -4.85 -17.42 4.09
CA LYS A 267 -3.42 -17.10 4.20
C LYS A 267 -3.18 -15.59 4.34
N LEU A 268 -3.92 -14.79 3.58
CA LEU A 268 -3.87 -13.34 3.72
C LEU A 268 -4.37 -12.93 5.10
N LYS A 269 -5.51 -13.44 5.54
CA LYS A 269 -6.07 -13.17 6.87
C LYS A 269 -5.09 -13.52 7.99
N ASP A 270 -4.44 -14.68 7.91
CA ASP A 270 -3.43 -15.12 8.86
C ASP A 270 -2.25 -14.16 8.90
N SER A 271 -1.79 -13.63 7.77
CA SER A 271 -0.71 -12.62 7.79
C SER A 271 -1.08 -11.30 8.49
N PHE A 272 -2.35 -10.88 8.44
CA PHE A 272 -2.80 -9.74 9.24
C PHE A 272 -2.80 -10.09 10.72
N TYR A 273 -3.29 -11.29 11.10
CA TYR A 273 -3.22 -11.76 12.48
C TYR A 273 -1.79 -11.80 13.02
N GLN A 274 -0.85 -12.35 12.24
CA GLN A 274 0.56 -12.41 12.60
C GLN A 274 1.13 -11.01 12.88
N CYS A 275 0.70 -9.98 12.14
CA CYS A 275 1.11 -8.60 12.41
C CYS A 275 0.46 -8.05 13.69
N THR A 276 -0.82 -8.32 13.92
CA THR A 276 -1.51 -7.85 15.13
C THR A 276 -1.02 -8.53 16.41
N GLU A 277 -0.59 -9.79 16.32
CA GLU A 277 -0.03 -10.55 17.45
C GLU A 277 1.46 -10.24 17.69
N GLY A 278 2.08 -9.42 16.83
CA GLY A 278 3.48 -9.02 16.94
C GLY A 278 4.48 -10.05 16.40
N TYR A 279 4.03 -11.17 15.85
CA TYR A 279 4.88 -12.19 15.21
C TYR A 279 5.45 -11.75 13.86
N SER A 280 4.91 -10.68 13.27
CA SER A 280 5.34 -10.15 11.98
C SER A 280 5.32 -8.63 11.99
N LYS A 281 6.23 -8.01 11.23
CA LYS A 281 6.21 -6.57 10.98
C LYS A 281 5.51 -6.29 9.65
N PRO A 282 4.49 -5.42 9.61
CA PRO A 282 3.86 -5.01 8.35
C PRO A 282 4.85 -4.23 7.49
N PHE A 283 4.73 -4.34 6.16
CA PHE A 283 5.58 -3.59 5.24
C PHE A 283 4.74 -2.76 4.26
N ARG A 284 4.14 -3.38 3.25
CA ARG A 284 3.42 -2.68 2.18
C ARG A 284 2.21 -3.47 1.71
N LEU A 285 1.15 -2.76 1.35
CA LEU A 285 0.00 -3.33 0.67
C LEU A 285 -0.10 -2.76 -0.74
N PHE A 286 -0.34 -3.59 -1.76
CA PHE A 286 -0.41 -3.14 -3.14
C PHE A 286 -1.61 -3.75 -3.89
N PHE A 287 -2.34 -2.89 -4.62
CA PHE A 287 -3.43 -3.28 -5.51
C PHE A 287 -3.00 -3.17 -6.97
N ASN A 288 -2.61 -4.29 -7.57
CA ASN A 288 -2.13 -4.38 -8.94
C ASN A 288 -3.26 -4.68 -9.95
N LYS A 289 -3.54 -3.74 -10.85
CA LYS A 289 -4.50 -3.90 -11.95
C LYS A 289 -3.92 -4.56 -13.21
N GLN A 290 -2.59 -4.67 -13.30
CA GLN A 290 -1.88 -5.19 -14.47
C GLN A 290 -1.45 -6.66 -14.25
N LEU A 291 -2.08 -7.35 -13.33
CA LEU A 291 -1.84 -8.76 -13.12
C LEU A 291 -2.51 -9.52 -14.28
N GLU A 292 -1.72 -10.07 -15.20
CA GLU A 292 -2.20 -10.88 -16.32
C GLU A 292 -1.65 -12.30 -16.19
N ILE A 293 -2.19 -13.06 -15.24
CA ILE A 293 -1.81 -14.47 -15.09
C ILE A 293 -2.51 -15.27 -16.18
N ASP A 294 -1.70 -15.96 -17.00
CA ASP A 294 -2.16 -16.82 -18.07
C ASP A 294 -2.33 -18.26 -17.59
N TYR A 295 -3.56 -18.58 -17.18
CA TYR A 295 -3.96 -19.93 -16.76
C TYR A 295 -4.07 -20.95 -17.91
N SER A 296 -3.84 -20.57 -19.17
CA SER A 296 -3.81 -21.55 -20.28
C SER A 296 -2.57 -22.45 -20.27
N LYS A 297 -1.56 -22.11 -19.46
CA LYS A 297 -0.29 -22.83 -19.34
C LYS A 297 -0.12 -23.54 -17.99
N SER A 298 -1.12 -23.47 -17.11
CA SER A 298 -1.11 -24.06 -15.77
C SER A 298 -2.37 -24.89 -15.55
N SER A 299 -2.46 -25.56 -14.40
CA SER A 299 -3.75 -26.10 -13.95
C SER A 299 -4.77 -24.96 -13.81
N PRO A 300 -6.06 -25.25 -14.07
CA PRO A 300 -7.12 -24.29 -13.78
C PRO A 300 -7.12 -23.93 -12.28
N PRO A 301 -7.59 -22.73 -11.92
CA PRO A 301 -7.74 -22.38 -10.52
C PRO A 301 -8.72 -23.32 -9.80
N GLU A 302 -8.45 -23.66 -8.54
CA GLU A 302 -9.22 -24.63 -7.73
C GLU A 302 -10.73 -24.31 -7.73
N ILE A 303 -11.09 -23.02 -7.66
CA ILE A 303 -12.49 -22.58 -7.72
C ILE A 303 -13.22 -23.04 -8.99
N TYR A 304 -12.50 -23.23 -10.09
CA TYR A 304 -13.06 -23.71 -11.36
C TYR A 304 -13.04 -25.22 -11.52
N GLU A 305 -12.14 -25.93 -10.85
CA GLU A 305 -12.08 -27.40 -10.90
C GLU A 305 -13.43 -28.00 -10.47
N GLU A 306 -13.94 -27.57 -9.31
CA GLU A 306 -15.25 -28.00 -8.79
C GLU A 306 -16.42 -27.62 -9.72
N VAL A 307 -16.39 -26.43 -10.32
CA VAL A 307 -17.47 -25.93 -11.17
C VAL A 307 -17.49 -26.66 -12.51
N PHE A 308 -16.32 -26.97 -13.07
CA PHE A 308 -16.19 -27.74 -14.30
C PHE A 308 -16.73 -29.16 -14.14
N GLU A 309 -16.48 -29.80 -13.01
CA GLU A 309 -17.06 -31.10 -12.68
C GLU A 309 -18.58 -31.02 -12.50
N THR A 310 -19.05 -30.04 -11.73
CA THR A 310 -20.48 -29.84 -11.46
C THR A 310 -21.28 -29.54 -12.73
N CYS A 311 -20.73 -28.73 -13.63
CA CYS A 311 -21.39 -28.35 -14.89
C CYS A 311 -21.11 -29.34 -16.03
N GLN A 312 -20.29 -30.37 -15.81
CA GLN A 312 -19.90 -31.38 -16.82
C GLN A 312 -19.38 -30.77 -18.13
N LEU A 313 -18.51 -29.76 -18.03
CA LEU A 313 -18.04 -29.04 -19.21
C LEU A 313 -17.09 -29.87 -20.08
N GLY A 314 -17.23 -29.74 -21.40
CA GLY A 314 -16.29 -30.25 -22.39
C GLY A 314 -15.04 -29.37 -22.55
N ASP A 315 -14.03 -29.86 -23.27
CA ASP A 315 -12.73 -29.19 -23.38
C ASP A 315 -12.82 -27.80 -24.04
N GLN A 316 -13.72 -27.62 -25.01
CA GLN A 316 -13.92 -26.32 -25.67
C GLN A 316 -14.51 -25.27 -24.73
N GLU A 317 -15.48 -25.67 -23.90
CA GLU A 317 -16.12 -24.80 -22.92
C GLU A 317 -15.13 -24.41 -21.81
N LYS A 318 -14.34 -25.38 -21.32
CA LYS A 318 -13.23 -25.12 -20.39
C LYS A 318 -12.24 -24.12 -20.96
N TYR A 319 -11.84 -24.28 -22.23
CA TYR A 319 -10.93 -23.36 -22.89
C TYR A 319 -11.48 -21.93 -22.99
N ALA A 320 -12.78 -21.77 -23.31
CA ALA A 320 -13.45 -20.48 -23.35
C ALA A 320 -13.46 -19.79 -21.97
N VAL A 321 -13.71 -20.56 -20.90
CA VAL A 321 -13.64 -20.06 -19.53
C VAL A 321 -12.22 -19.61 -19.20
N ILE A 322 -11.21 -20.45 -19.41
CA ILE A 322 -9.80 -20.15 -19.08
C ILE A 322 -9.30 -18.90 -19.80
N ASN A 323 -9.68 -18.70 -21.05
CA ASN A 323 -9.34 -17.48 -21.78
C ASN A 323 -10.00 -16.22 -21.18
N SER A 324 -11.23 -16.34 -20.69
CA SER A 324 -11.94 -15.23 -20.05
C SER A 324 -11.25 -14.78 -18.76
N LEU A 325 -10.59 -15.71 -18.05
CA LEU A 325 -9.89 -15.44 -16.79
C LEU A 325 -8.71 -14.48 -16.93
N LYS A 326 -8.17 -14.28 -18.14
CA LYS A 326 -7.02 -13.39 -18.38
C LYS A 326 -7.35 -11.91 -18.16
N SER A 327 -8.64 -11.55 -18.20
CA SER A 327 -9.09 -10.16 -18.15
C SER A 327 -9.65 -9.80 -16.76
N LEU A 328 -9.63 -8.52 -16.41
CA LEU A 328 -10.27 -8.00 -15.18
C LEU A 328 -9.79 -8.68 -13.87
N GLN A 329 -8.54 -9.13 -13.85
CA GLN A 329 -7.85 -9.55 -12.64
C GLN A 329 -7.42 -8.33 -11.82
N MET A 330 -7.35 -8.52 -10.50
CA MET A 330 -6.79 -7.57 -9.54
C MET A 330 -5.92 -8.35 -8.55
N GLY A 331 -4.62 -8.08 -8.56
CA GLY A 331 -3.72 -8.58 -7.53
C GLY A 331 -3.82 -7.71 -6.28
N ILE A 332 -3.95 -8.33 -5.10
CA ILE A 332 -3.87 -7.67 -3.80
C ILE A 332 -2.73 -8.34 -3.04
N SER A 333 -1.59 -7.66 -2.94
CA SER A 333 -0.42 -8.19 -2.24
C SER A 333 -0.17 -7.47 -0.93
N PHE A 334 -0.01 -8.26 0.13
CA PHE A 334 0.44 -7.77 1.43
C PHE A 334 1.84 -8.32 1.71
N ASN A 335 2.77 -7.40 1.96
CA ASN A 335 4.14 -7.69 2.29
C ASN A 335 4.36 -7.47 3.78
N TYR A 336 5.02 -8.43 4.42
CA TYR A 336 5.36 -8.38 5.83
C TYR A 336 6.66 -9.13 6.07
N ILE A 337 7.22 -8.97 7.26
CA ILE A 337 8.48 -9.58 7.66
C ILE A 337 8.20 -10.46 8.87
N PRO A 338 8.22 -11.79 8.69
CA PRO A 338 8.13 -12.72 9.81
C PRO A 338 9.27 -12.46 10.80
N GLN A 339 8.96 -12.36 12.09
CA GLN A 339 9.97 -12.33 13.13
C GLN A 339 10.45 -13.76 13.38
N ALA A 340 11.50 -14.19 12.67
CA ALA A 340 12.17 -15.45 12.96
C ALA A 340 13.22 -15.23 14.06
N ASP A 341 13.32 -16.15 15.02
CA ASP A 341 14.22 -16.04 16.18
C ASP A 341 15.74 -16.02 15.83
N SER A 342 16.12 -16.34 14.58
CA SER A 342 17.54 -16.47 14.20
C SER A 342 17.84 -16.39 12.68
N GLY A 343 17.04 -15.67 11.88
CA GLY A 343 17.20 -15.62 10.41
C GLY A 343 17.35 -14.21 9.83
N GLU A 344 17.84 -14.13 8.57
CA GLU A 344 17.76 -12.90 7.77
C GLU A 344 16.31 -12.39 7.71
N GLN A 345 16.10 -11.10 7.95
CA GLN A 345 14.80 -10.46 7.75
C GLN A 345 14.47 -10.47 6.26
N LYS A 346 13.66 -11.45 5.84
CA LYS A 346 13.20 -11.59 4.47
C LYS A 346 11.75 -11.14 4.34
N LEU A 347 11.50 -10.37 3.29
CA LEU A 347 10.15 -9.94 2.96
C LEU A 347 9.34 -11.14 2.46
N TYR A 348 8.19 -11.38 3.08
CA TYR A 348 7.22 -12.37 2.64
C TYR A 348 6.03 -11.65 2.01
N THR A 349 5.59 -12.14 0.85
CA THR A 349 4.44 -11.60 0.13
C THR A 349 3.31 -12.63 0.13
N ASN A 350 2.13 -12.23 0.60
CA ASN A 350 0.87 -12.92 0.33
C ASN A 350 0.10 -12.17 -0.76
N LEU A 351 -0.20 -12.85 -1.87
CA LEU A 351 -0.94 -12.33 -3.01
C LEU A 351 -2.30 -13.02 -3.10
N SER A 352 -3.37 -12.22 -3.16
CA SER A 352 -4.68 -12.66 -3.60
C SER A 352 -4.91 -12.22 -5.04
N VAL A 353 -5.30 -13.15 -5.90
CA VAL A 353 -5.74 -12.86 -7.27
C VAL A 353 -7.25 -12.78 -7.24
N MET A 354 -7.80 -11.57 -7.27
CA MET A 354 -9.24 -11.33 -7.32
C MET A 354 -9.67 -11.20 -8.78
N HIS A 355 -10.78 -11.83 -9.16
CA HIS A 355 -11.29 -11.76 -10.53
C HIS A 355 -12.71 -11.21 -10.56
N ASN A 356 -12.98 -10.31 -11.50
CA ASN A 356 -14.29 -9.69 -11.64
C ASN A 356 -15.22 -10.62 -12.45
N VAL A 357 -16.40 -10.93 -11.91
CA VAL A 357 -17.39 -11.80 -12.58
C VAL A 357 -17.77 -11.30 -13.98
N ARG A 358 -17.64 -9.98 -14.23
CA ARG A 358 -17.91 -9.38 -15.54
C ARG A 358 -17.03 -9.92 -16.67
N ALA A 359 -15.87 -10.49 -16.36
CA ALA A 359 -15.01 -11.13 -17.34
C ALA A 359 -15.68 -12.36 -18.00
N LEU A 360 -16.68 -12.94 -17.34
CA LEU A 360 -17.45 -14.08 -17.84
C LEU A 360 -18.68 -13.69 -18.65
N GLU A 361 -19.01 -12.39 -18.75
CA GLU A 361 -20.17 -11.94 -19.55
C GLU A 361 -20.13 -12.42 -21.02
N PRO A 362 -18.98 -12.45 -21.72
CA PRO A 362 -18.94 -12.92 -23.11
C PRO A 362 -19.40 -14.38 -23.31
N ILE A 363 -19.27 -15.21 -22.28
CA ILE A 363 -19.60 -16.65 -22.33
C ILE A 363 -20.87 -17.00 -21.55
N LYS A 364 -21.56 -16.00 -20.99
CA LYS A 364 -22.69 -16.20 -20.09
C LYS A 364 -23.89 -16.89 -20.74
N ASP A 365 -24.18 -16.57 -21.99
CA ASP A 365 -25.32 -17.13 -22.72
C ASP A 365 -25.06 -18.59 -23.12
N GLU A 366 -23.79 -18.93 -23.39
CA GLU A 366 -23.35 -20.30 -23.71
C GLU A 366 -23.24 -21.16 -22.44
N LEU A 367 -22.77 -20.57 -21.33
CA LEU A 367 -22.49 -21.27 -20.06
C LEU A 367 -23.23 -20.63 -18.87
N PRO A 368 -24.57 -20.57 -18.87
CA PRO A 368 -25.35 -19.85 -17.86
C PRO A 368 -25.27 -20.48 -16.46
N GLN A 369 -25.13 -21.80 -16.38
CA GLN A 369 -24.98 -22.52 -15.11
C GLN A 369 -23.64 -22.17 -14.43
N LEU A 370 -22.53 -22.20 -15.18
CA LEU A 370 -21.22 -21.80 -14.68
C LEU A 370 -21.21 -20.34 -14.22
N TYR A 371 -21.78 -19.44 -15.02
CA TYR A 371 -21.87 -18.03 -14.64
C TYR A 371 -22.63 -17.87 -13.32
N SER A 372 -23.76 -18.57 -13.16
CA SER A 372 -24.56 -18.55 -11.94
C SER A 372 -23.77 -19.05 -10.73
N GLU A 373 -23.07 -20.18 -10.85
CA GLU A 373 -22.27 -20.74 -9.75
C GLU A 373 -21.12 -19.82 -9.32
N ILE A 374 -20.40 -19.23 -10.26
CA ILE A 374 -19.33 -18.27 -9.94
C ILE A 374 -19.90 -16.97 -9.37
N ASN A 375 -21.00 -16.46 -9.91
CA ASN A 375 -21.63 -15.23 -9.42
C ASN A 375 -22.14 -15.37 -7.98
N LYS A 376 -22.57 -16.56 -7.55
CA LYS A 376 -22.91 -16.84 -6.14
C LYS A 376 -21.70 -16.75 -5.20
N ARG A 377 -20.49 -17.01 -5.71
CA ARG A 377 -19.23 -16.94 -4.97
C ARG A 377 -18.65 -15.53 -4.95
N ALA A 378 -19.11 -14.66 -5.84
CA ALA A 378 -18.66 -13.27 -5.92
C ALA A 378 -19.30 -12.41 -4.83
N ALA A 379 -18.47 -11.64 -4.12
CA ALA A 379 -18.92 -10.61 -3.21
C ALA A 379 -19.17 -9.31 -3.99
N ILE A 380 -20.41 -8.82 -3.95
CA ILE A 380 -20.81 -7.59 -4.63
C ILE A 380 -20.56 -6.39 -3.73
N CYS A 381 -19.77 -5.44 -4.21
CA CYS A 381 -19.59 -4.12 -3.61
C CYS A 381 -19.49 -3.04 -4.69
N GLU A 382 -19.19 -1.80 -4.31
CA GLU A 382 -19.05 -0.69 -5.27
C GLU A 382 -17.79 -0.80 -6.14
N ALA A 383 -16.80 -1.59 -5.72
CA ALA A 383 -15.66 -1.93 -6.58
C ALA A 383 -16.08 -2.86 -7.73
N GLY A 384 -17.09 -3.72 -7.52
CA GLY A 384 -17.58 -4.72 -8.47
C GLY A 384 -17.98 -6.03 -7.78
N GLY A 385 -18.36 -7.03 -8.57
CA GLY A 385 -18.55 -8.41 -8.12
C GLY A 385 -17.24 -9.18 -8.28
N PHE A 386 -16.47 -9.30 -7.21
CA PHE A 386 -15.18 -10.01 -7.23
C PHE A 386 -15.25 -11.30 -6.41
N TYR A 387 -14.47 -12.28 -6.83
CA TYR A 387 -14.21 -13.51 -6.09
C TYR A 387 -12.70 -13.79 -6.09
N LEU A 388 -12.26 -14.57 -5.10
CA LEU A 388 -10.88 -15.04 -5.06
C LEU A 388 -10.70 -16.12 -6.14
N LEU A 389 -9.82 -15.83 -7.10
CA LEU A 389 -9.46 -16.76 -8.16
C LEU A 389 -8.34 -17.70 -7.69
N ASP A 390 -7.31 -17.12 -7.06
CA ASP A 390 -6.09 -17.83 -6.70
C ASP A 390 -5.36 -17.10 -5.55
N SER A 391 -4.47 -17.79 -4.85
CA SER A 391 -3.65 -17.24 -3.77
C SER A 391 -2.24 -17.79 -3.80
N VAL A 392 -1.27 -16.89 -3.79
CA VAL A 392 0.17 -17.22 -3.80
C VAL A 392 0.84 -16.61 -2.58
N GLY A 393 1.76 -17.34 -1.95
CA GLY A 393 2.55 -16.86 -0.82
C GLY A 393 4.01 -17.27 -0.99
N GLY A 394 4.95 -16.37 -0.69
CA GLY A 394 6.37 -16.69 -0.80
C GLY A 394 7.30 -15.59 -0.29
N TYR A 395 8.54 -15.98 0.01
CA TYR A 395 9.60 -15.01 0.28
C TYR A 395 10.04 -14.35 -1.03
N GLN A 396 10.30 -13.04 -1.00
CA GLN A 396 11.02 -12.40 -2.07
C GLN A 396 12.48 -12.82 -1.98
N ASP A 397 13.00 -13.45 -3.05
CA ASP A 397 14.42 -13.63 -3.20
C ASP A 397 15.05 -12.24 -3.38
N ALA A 398 15.94 -11.86 -2.47
CA ALA A 398 16.79 -10.70 -2.65
C ALA A 398 17.64 -10.94 -3.92
N GLN A 399 17.36 -10.21 -5.00
CA GLN A 399 18.15 -10.27 -6.24
C GLN A 399 19.51 -9.60 -6.07
#